data_AF-A0A923D7H0-F1
#
_entry.id   AF-A0A923D7H0-F1
#
_cell.length_a   1.000
_cell.length_b   1.000
_cell.length_c   1.000
_cell.angle_alpha   90.00
_cell.angle_beta   90.00
_cell.angle_gamma   90.00
#
_symmetry.space_group_name_H-M   'P 1'
#
loop_
_entity.id
_entity.type
_entity.pdbx_description
1 polymer ?
#
loop_
_entity_poly.entity_id
_entity_poly.type
_entity_poly.pdbx_seq_one_letter_code
_entity_poly.pdbx_strand_id
1 'polypeptide(L)'
;MILTSHGSVQGAVFGSERSVMLGNDLVLPGSLVRDPRLDYVALGHIHKSQNLNEKQHPPVIYPGSIERVDFGEAADDKYYVIARVERGHTEVEWRKLNGRRFIDRRVDLAKRSGKGLPAAEDLLKAMLAALAPQEQLKDAIVRLSIEYPRDWETLIDEAALRKYAEEAFDFHLVRRPRSESRLRLAPDQAVSTLPPLELLGLYWKTYNQENGEVAELNALARQIMQAAENNEEETG
;
A
#
# COMPACT_ATOMS: atom_id res chain seq x y z
N MET A 1 42.21 -5.37 8.56
CA MET A 1 41.91 -4.51 7.41
C MET A 1 40.44 -4.17 7.42
N ILE A 2 40.07 -2.91 7.20
CA ILE A 2 38.67 -2.47 7.11
C ILE A 2 38.36 -2.14 5.65
N LEU A 3 37.25 -2.66 5.12
CA LEU A 3 36.69 -2.24 3.84
C LEU A 3 35.54 -1.27 4.10
N THR A 4 35.48 -0.19 3.32
CA THR A 4 34.34 0.73 3.31
C THR A 4 33.81 0.86 1.88
N SER A 5 32.49 0.89 1.72
CA SER A 5 31.87 1.07 0.40
C SER A 5 30.47 1.68 0.54
N HIS A 6 30.02 2.38 -0.50
CA HIS A 6 28.66 2.86 -0.63
C HIS A 6 28.07 2.29 -1.92
N GLY A 7 27.15 1.34 -1.81
CA GLY A 7 26.53 0.68 -2.95
C GLY A 7 25.88 -0.63 -2.53
N SER A 8 25.21 -1.28 -3.48
CA SER A 8 24.47 -2.52 -3.22
C SER A 8 25.39 -3.75 -3.15
N VAL A 9 25.09 -4.69 -2.25
CA VAL A 9 25.78 -6.00 -2.14
C VAL A 9 24.77 -7.11 -2.35
N GLN A 10 25.18 -8.17 -3.04
CA GLN A 10 24.34 -9.35 -3.26
C GLN A 10 23.85 -9.94 -1.93
N GLY A 11 22.54 -10.15 -1.83
CA GLY A 11 21.88 -10.68 -0.64
C GLY A 11 21.44 -9.61 0.37
N ALA A 12 21.65 -8.33 0.08
CA ALA A 12 21.08 -7.27 0.89
C ALA A 12 19.56 -7.18 0.74
N VAL A 13 18.89 -6.93 1.87
CA VAL A 13 17.44 -6.73 1.95
C VAL A 13 17.14 -5.24 1.81
N PHE A 14 16.33 -4.90 0.82
CA PHE A 14 15.81 -3.55 0.65
C PHE A 14 14.53 -3.39 1.47
N GLY A 15 14.32 -2.18 2.00
CA GLY A 15 13.01 -1.79 2.51
C GLY A 15 11.98 -1.70 1.38
N SER A 16 10.82 -1.14 1.71
CA SER A 16 9.78 -0.79 0.72
C SER A 16 10.20 0.31 -0.26
N GLU A 17 11.37 0.91 -0.06
CA GLU A 17 12.08 1.87 -0.93
C GLU A 17 12.50 1.30 -2.31
N ARG A 18 12.22 0.02 -2.57
CA ARG A 18 12.57 -0.65 -3.84
C ARG A 18 12.06 0.07 -5.09
N SER A 19 11.10 0.99 -4.95
CA SER A 19 10.56 1.81 -6.06
C SER A 19 11.50 2.94 -6.54
N VAL A 20 12.61 3.23 -5.85
CA VAL A 20 13.50 4.37 -6.17
C VAL A 20 14.81 3.96 -6.88
N MET A 21 15.02 2.67 -7.16
CA MET A 21 16.17 2.25 -7.97
C MET A 21 15.92 2.52 -9.46
N LEU A 22 16.14 3.77 -9.89
CA LEU A 22 16.30 4.12 -11.29
C LEU A 22 17.71 3.71 -11.76
N GLY A 23 17.82 2.60 -12.49
CA GLY A 23 19.04 2.20 -13.20
C GLY A 23 19.64 0.85 -12.76
N ASN A 24 20.73 0.45 -13.44
CA ASN A 24 21.55 -0.70 -13.05
C ASN A 24 22.52 -0.27 -11.96
N ASP A 25 22.07 -0.33 -10.70
CA ASP A 25 22.97 -0.14 -9.57
C ASP A 25 24.04 -1.25 -9.57
N LEU A 26 25.31 -0.89 -9.34
CA LEU A 26 26.40 -1.85 -9.33
C LEU A 26 26.30 -2.73 -8.08
N VAL A 27 25.96 -3.99 -8.27
CA VAL A 27 25.86 -4.96 -7.16
C VAL A 27 27.21 -5.65 -6.95
N LEU A 28 27.83 -5.39 -5.80
CA LEU A 28 29.05 -6.08 -5.41
C LEU A 28 28.77 -7.55 -5.05
N PRO A 29 29.62 -8.49 -5.49
CA PRO A 29 29.46 -9.90 -5.13
C PRO A 29 29.72 -10.11 -3.64
N GLY A 30 28.94 -10.99 -3.00
CA GLY A 30 29.08 -11.27 -1.56
C GLY A 30 30.47 -11.83 -1.18
N SER A 31 31.15 -12.53 -2.10
CA SER A 31 32.50 -13.05 -1.88
C SER A 31 33.55 -11.96 -1.67
N LEU A 32 33.38 -10.79 -2.31
CA LEU A 32 34.32 -9.67 -2.18
C LEU A 32 34.29 -9.06 -0.77
N VAL A 33 33.10 -8.96 -0.18
CA VAL A 33 32.91 -8.34 1.13
C VAL A 33 33.04 -9.33 2.29
N ARG A 34 33.03 -10.64 2.01
CA ARG A 34 33.21 -11.71 3.00
C ARG A 34 34.62 -12.31 2.98
N ASP A 35 35.60 -11.60 2.40
CA ASP A 35 36.98 -12.06 2.38
C ASP A 35 37.55 -12.15 3.81
N PRO A 36 38.06 -13.31 4.26
CA PRO A 36 38.54 -13.50 5.63
C PRO A 36 39.81 -12.70 5.98
N ARG A 37 40.44 -12.01 5.01
CA ARG A 37 41.55 -11.07 5.25
C ARG A 37 41.06 -9.71 5.75
N LEU A 38 39.76 -9.44 5.63
CA LEU A 38 39.10 -8.28 6.19
C LEU A 38 38.70 -8.59 7.63
N ASP A 39 38.76 -7.59 8.49
CA ASP A 39 38.31 -7.70 9.88
C ASP A 39 36.90 -7.11 10.05
N TYR A 40 36.56 -6.10 9.25
CA TYR A 40 35.25 -5.43 9.25
C TYR A 40 34.92 -4.83 7.89
N VAL A 41 33.65 -4.88 7.50
CA VAL A 41 33.16 -4.21 6.28
C VAL A 41 32.02 -3.25 6.64
N ALA A 42 32.26 -1.96 6.43
CA ALA A 42 31.28 -0.90 6.61
C ALA A 42 30.63 -0.53 5.27
N LEU A 43 29.32 -0.71 5.17
CA LEU A 43 28.56 -0.43 3.98
C LEU A 43 27.57 0.72 4.22
N GLY A 44 27.29 1.49 3.17
CA GLY A 44 26.20 2.45 3.08
C GLY A 44 25.43 2.25 1.77
N HIS A 45 24.37 3.04 1.56
CA HIS A 45 23.40 3.01 0.44
C HIS A 45 22.03 2.43 0.83
N ILE A 46 22.01 1.38 1.65
CA ILE A 46 20.78 0.72 2.06
C ILE A 46 20.33 1.25 3.41
N HIS A 47 19.10 1.77 3.48
CA HIS A 47 18.52 2.37 4.69
C HIS A 47 18.05 1.36 5.73
N LYS A 48 17.91 0.08 5.36
CA LYS A 48 17.59 -1.01 6.27
C LYS A 48 18.86 -1.53 6.96
N SER A 49 18.90 -1.40 8.27
CA SER A 49 19.96 -1.95 9.13
C SER A 49 20.04 -3.47 9.03
N GLN A 50 21.23 -4.01 8.74
CA GLN A 50 21.45 -5.46 8.60
C GLN A 50 22.94 -5.84 8.63
N ASN A 51 23.22 -7.08 9.02
CA ASN A 51 24.52 -7.72 8.85
C ASN A 51 24.43 -8.80 7.76
N LEU A 52 25.17 -8.65 6.66
CA LEU A 52 25.16 -9.60 5.55
C LEU A 52 26.05 -10.83 5.79
N ASN A 53 26.72 -10.92 6.93
CA ASN A 53 27.55 -12.04 7.31
C ASN A 53 27.32 -12.40 8.79
N GLU A 54 26.06 -12.60 9.16
CA GLU A 54 25.68 -12.90 10.54
C GLU A 54 26.47 -14.09 11.09
N LYS A 55 26.96 -13.94 12.33
CA LYS A 55 27.71 -14.96 13.07
C LYS A 55 28.98 -15.46 12.37
N GLN A 56 29.47 -14.73 11.36
CA GLN A 56 30.66 -15.05 10.58
C GLN A 56 31.63 -13.86 10.58
N HIS A 57 32.87 -14.11 10.14
CA HIS A 57 33.92 -13.11 10.03
C HIS A 57 34.29 -12.86 8.56
N PRO A 58 34.50 -11.60 8.14
CA PRO A 58 34.22 -10.36 8.89
C PRO A 58 32.73 -10.07 9.02
N PRO A 59 32.28 -9.28 10.01
CA PRO A 59 30.96 -8.66 9.96
C PRO A 59 30.85 -7.73 8.74
N VAL A 60 29.70 -7.80 8.06
CA VAL A 60 29.42 -6.99 6.86
C VAL A 60 28.18 -6.16 7.11
N ILE A 61 28.38 -4.90 7.49
CA ILE A 61 27.34 -4.10 8.17
C ILE A 61 26.81 -3.00 7.26
N TYR A 62 25.49 -2.99 7.06
CA TYR A 62 24.75 -1.77 6.77
C TYR A 62 24.16 -1.25 8.07
N PRO A 63 24.57 -0.08 8.59
CA PRO A 63 23.94 0.49 9.77
C PRO A 63 22.52 0.99 9.48
N GLY A 64 22.17 1.21 8.21
CA GLY A 64 20.91 1.82 7.80
C GLY A 64 20.94 3.34 7.90
N SER A 65 19.78 3.96 7.66
CA SER A 65 19.56 5.38 7.93
C SER A 65 19.41 5.64 9.43
N ILE A 66 19.67 6.87 9.87
CA ILE A 66 19.50 7.28 11.28
C ILE A 66 18.06 7.68 11.62
N GLU A 67 17.25 7.95 10.59
CA GLU A 67 15.85 8.34 10.66
C GLU A 67 15.05 7.64 9.57
N ARG A 68 13.73 7.61 9.71
CA ARG A 68 12.82 7.10 8.68
C ARG A 68 12.62 8.18 7.62
N VAL A 69 12.84 7.86 6.34
CA VAL A 69 12.67 8.84 5.25
C VAL A 69 11.22 8.88 4.79
N ASP A 70 10.57 7.72 4.72
CA ASP A 70 9.17 7.60 4.36
C ASP A 70 8.38 6.59 5.22
N PHE A 71 7.08 6.50 4.98
CA PHE A 71 6.20 5.55 5.68
C PHE A 71 6.47 4.07 5.35
N GLY A 72 7.24 3.82 4.31
CA GLY A 72 7.74 2.50 3.99
C GLY A 72 8.71 1.96 5.04
N GLU A 73 9.40 2.85 5.75
CA GLU A 73 10.30 2.55 6.87
C GLU A 73 9.61 2.68 8.24
N ALA A 74 8.29 2.90 8.29
CA ALA A 74 7.57 3.17 9.54
C ALA A 74 7.77 2.10 10.62
N ALA A 75 7.87 0.84 10.20
CA ALA A 75 8.09 -0.31 11.08
C ALA A 75 9.57 -0.66 11.31
N ASP A 76 10.51 0.00 10.62
CA ASP A 76 11.93 -0.28 10.76
C ASP A 76 12.49 0.38 12.02
N ASP A 77 13.29 -0.37 12.77
CA ASP A 77 14.13 0.19 13.83
C ASP A 77 15.39 0.80 13.22
N LYS A 78 15.81 1.94 13.78
CA LYS A 78 17.00 2.68 13.33
C LYS A 78 18.12 2.54 14.34
N TYR A 79 19.36 2.51 13.85
CA TYR A 79 20.53 2.25 14.68
C TYR A 79 21.72 3.08 14.22
N TYR A 80 22.66 3.30 15.14
CA TYR A 80 24.07 3.44 14.78
C TYR A 80 24.84 2.24 15.32
N VAL A 81 26.02 2.01 14.77
CA VAL A 81 26.85 0.85 15.10
C VAL A 81 28.16 1.31 15.69
N ILE A 82 28.56 0.72 16.81
CA ILE A 82 29.91 0.81 17.36
C ILE A 82 30.60 -0.52 17.07
N ALA A 83 31.65 -0.49 16.25
CA ALA A 83 32.47 -1.66 15.96
C ALA A 83 33.82 -1.55 16.66
N ARG A 84 34.18 -2.54 17.48
CA ARG A 84 35.53 -2.69 18.04
C ARG A 84 36.28 -3.69 17.18
N VAL A 85 37.19 -3.20 16.36
CA VAL A 85 37.86 -3.98 15.31
C VAL A 85 39.27 -4.34 15.76
N GLU A 86 39.54 -5.64 15.84
CA GLU A 86 40.85 -6.24 16.08
C GLU A 86 41.21 -7.18 14.92
N ARG A 87 42.47 -7.64 14.89
CA ARG A 87 42.88 -8.58 13.83
C ARG A 87 42.23 -9.94 14.04
N GLY A 88 41.45 -10.40 13.07
CA GLY A 88 40.71 -11.65 13.11
C GLY A 88 39.48 -11.64 14.02
N HIS A 89 39.14 -10.49 14.63
CA HIS A 89 38.04 -10.39 15.57
C HIS A 89 37.37 -9.02 15.50
N THR A 90 36.04 -8.98 15.56
CA THR A 90 35.31 -7.70 15.64
C THR A 90 34.05 -7.87 16.46
N GLU A 91 33.89 -7.02 17.46
CA GLU A 91 32.65 -6.88 18.22
C GLU A 91 31.80 -5.78 17.59
N VAL A 92 30.52 -6.06 17.36
CA VAL A 92 29.57 -5.11 16.77
C VAL A 92 28.44 -4.86 17.76
N GLU A 93 28.31 -3.61 18.20
CA GLU A 93 27.24 -3.17 19.08
C GLU A 93 26.26 -2.27 18.32
N TRP A 94 24.99 -2.68 18.31
CA TRP A 94 23.90 -1.92 17.70
C TRP A 94 23.23 -1.05 18.75
N ARG A 95 23.24 0.27 18.53
CA ARG A 95 22.63 1.26 19.41
C ARG A 95 21.38 1.80 18.77
N LYS A 96 20.21 1.39 19.31
CA LYS A 96 18.91 1.80 18.79
C LYS A 96 18.73 3.31 18.93
N LEU A 97 18.28 3.93 17.86
CA LEU A 97 17.94 5.35 17.77
C LEU A 97 16.43 5.51 17.96
N ASN A 98 16.07 6.39 18.90
CA ASN A 98 14.69 6.83 19.07
C ASN A 98 14.47 8.05 18.17
N GLY A 99 14.23 7.79 16.89
CA GLY A 99 13.87 8.82 15.92
C GLY A 99 12.41 9.24 16.02
N ARG A 100 11.97 10.07 15.08
CA ARG A 100 10.55 10.48 15.00
C ARG A 100 9.66 9.28 14.73
N ARG A 101 8.48 9.28 15.37
CA ARG A 101 7.47 8.22 15.23
C ARG A 101 6.72 8.41 13.92
N PHE A 102 6.58 7.32 13.17
CA PHE A 102 5.73 7.27 11.98
C PHE A 102 4.52 6.41 12.32
N ILE A 103 3.32 6.96 12.18
CA ILE A 103 2.06 6.25 12.43
C ILE A 103 1.36 6.11 11.08
N ASP A 104 1.42 4.91 10.51
CA ASP A 104 0.74 4.58 9.25
C ASP A 104 -0.51 3.74 9.53
N ARG A 105 -1.68 4.31 9.28
CA ARG A 105 -2.98 3.66 9.49
C ARG A 105 -3.74 3.55 8.19
N ARG A 106 -4.46 2.45 8.02
CA ARG A 106 -5.32 2.21 6.87
C ARG A 106 -6.71 1.76 7.33
N VAL A 107 -7.74 2.32 6.70
CA VAL A 107 -9.14 1.95 6.95
C VAL A 107 -9.90 1.81 5.64
N ASP A 108 -10.65 0.72 5.54
CA ASP A 108 -11.62 0.49 4.46
C ASP A 108 -13.00 0.84 5.01
N LEU A 109 -13.51 2.02 4.63
CA LEU A 109 -14.78 2.56 5.09
C LEU A 109 -15.95 1.75 4.54
N ALA A 110 -15.83 1.18 3.34
CA ALA A 110 -16.85 0.35 2.72
C ALA A 110 -17.14 -0.95 3.50
N LYS A 111 -16.15 -1.45 4.23
CA LYS A 111 -16.32 -2.65 5.08
C LYS A 111 -16.88 -2.33 6.47
N ARG A 112 -16.78 -1.08 6.91
CA ARG A 112 -17.19 -0.64 8.24
C ARG A 112 -18.59 -0.06 8.27
N SER A 113 -19.01 0.57 7.19
CA SER A 113 -20.38 1.02 6.97
C SER A 113 -21.09 -0.05 6.13
N GLY A 114 -22.29 -0.47 6.53
CA GLY A 114 -23.07 -1.49 5.81
C GLY A 114 -23.40 -1.08 4.36
N LYS A 115 -24.18 -1.91 3.65
CA LYS A 115 -24.63 -1.59 2.27
C LYS A 115 -25.51 -0.33 2.30
N GLY A 116 -25.02 0.80 1.76
CA GLY A 116 -25.75 2.08 1.65
C GLY A 116 -24.85 3.31 1.80
N LEU A 117 -25.42 4.52 1.62
CA LEU A 117 -24.73 5.79 1.90
C LEU A 117 -24.75 6.03 3.43
N PRO A 118 -23.60 6.03 4.13
CA PRO A 118 -23.56 6.23 5.57
C PRO A 118 -23.75 7.70 5.96
N ALA A 119 -24.08 7.95 7.22
CA ALA A 119 -24.03 9.30 7.77
C ALA A 119 -22.56 9.77 7.86
N ALA A 120 -22.33 11.08 7.66
CA ALA A 120 -20.99 11.67 7.76
C ALA A 120 -20.35 11.45 9.15
N GLU A 121 -21.16 11.48 10.21
CA GLU A 121 -20.71 11.23 11.59
C GLU A 121 -20.18 9.81 11.79
N ASP A 122 -20.81 8.80 11.17
CA ASP A 122 -20.36 7.41 11.25
C ASP A 122 -19.02 7.22 10.55
N LEU A 123 -18.83 7.87 9.40
CA LEU A 123 -17.55 7.86 8.69
C LEU A 123 -16.45 8.52 9.51
N LEU A 124 -16.72 9.69 10.09
CA LEU A 124 -15.77 10.37 10.95
C LEU A 124 -15.38 9.48 12.13
N LYS A 125 -16.36 8.88 12.82
CA LYS A 125 -16.12 7.94 13.92
C LYS A 125 -15.28 6.74 13.48
N ALA A 126 -15.54 6.18 12.29
CA ALA A 126 -14.77 5.06 11.76
C ALA A 126 -13.31 5.43 11.45
N MET A 127 -13.07 6.65 10.95
CA MET A 127 -11.73 7.18 10.67
C MET A 127 -10.98 7.50 11.96
N LEU A 128 -11.61 8.15 12.93
CA LEU A 128 -11.03 8.44 14.24
C LEU A 128 -10.68 7.15 15.01
N ALA A 129 -11.54 6.14 14.95
CA ALA A 129 -11.27 4.83 15.54
C ALA A 129 -10.12 4.06 14.86
N ALA A 130 -9.76 4.44 13.63
CA ALA A 130 -8.60 3.87 12.93
C ALA A 130 -7.30 4.62 13.26
N LEU A 131 -7.39 5.89 13.66
CA LEU A 131 -6.28 6.66 14.17
C LEU A 131 -5.88 6.17 15.57
N ALA A 132 -4.62 6.45 15.95
CA ALA A 132 -4.19 6.24 17.32
C ALA A 132 -4.76 7.34 18.24
N PRO A 133 -4.84 7.11 19.56
CA PRO A 133 -5.22 8.14 20.52
C PRO A 133 -4.36 9.40 20.39
N GLN A 134 -4.92 10.58 20.66
CA GLN A 134 -4.24 11.87 20.46
C GLN A 134 -2.88 11.95 21.16
N GLU A 135 -2.76 11.36 22.35
CA GLU A 135 -1.52 11.30 23.13
C GLU A 135 -0.41 10.55 22.39
N GLN A 136 -0.77 9.61 21.52
CA GLN A 136 0.17 8.88 20.67
C GLN A 136 0.51 9.62 19.38
N LEU A 137 -0.31 10.57 18.95
CA LEU A 137 -0.07 11.36 17.74
C LEU A 137 0.95 12.48 17.97
N LYS A 138 1.09 12.94 19.21
CA LYS A 138 2.00 14.04 19.55
C LYS A 138 3.41 13.87 18.97
N ASP A 139 3.89 14.89 18.27
CA ASP A 139 5.20 14.93 17.59
C ASP A 139 5.46 13.81 16.54
N ALA A 140 4.44 13.02 16.20
CA ALA A 140 4.54 11.95 15.21
C ALA A 140 4.22 12.46 13.80
N ILE A 141 4.79 11.80 12.79
CA ILE A 141 4.37 11.95 11.39
C ILE A 141 3.29 10.89 11.13
N VAL A 142 2.07 11.34 10.83
CA VAL A 142 0.88 10.49 10.79
C VAL A 142 0.33 10.43 9.37
N ARG A 143 0.06 9.22 8.88
CA ARG A 143 -0.68 8.99 7.64
C ARG A 143 -1.91 8.14 7.89
N LEU A 144 -3.05 8.63 7.41
CA LEU A 144 -4.28 7.87 7.34
C LEU A 144 -4.63 7.61 5.88
N SER A 145 -4.58 6.35 5.47
CA SER A 145 -5.08 5.89 4.17
C SER A 145 -6.52 5.42 4.29
N ILE A 146 -7.44 6.10 3.62
CA ILE A 146 -8.86 5.74 3.61
C ILE A 146 -9.28 5.19 2.25
N GLU A 147 -10.02 4.09 2.27
CA GLU A 147 -10.60 3.47 1.07
C GLU A 147 -12.12 3.48 1.18
N TYR A 148 -12.79 3.99 0.16
CA TYR A 148 -14.23 4.26 0.22
C TYR A 148 -14.85 4.28 -1.19
N PRO A 149 -16.15 3.99 -1.36
CA PRO A 149 -16.85 4.21 -2.61
C PRO A 149 -16.81 5.68 -3.00
N ARG A 150 -16.60 6.00 -4.29
CA ARG A 150 -16.42 7.39 -4.75
C ARG A 150 -17.55 8.33 -4.34
N ASP A 151 -18.77 7.83 -4.23
CA ASP A 151 -19.95 8.61 -3.85
C ASP A 151 -19.89 9.18 -2.41
N TRP A 152 -18.99 8.66 -1.58
CA TRP A 152 -18.82 9.12 -0.19
C TRP A 152 -17.83 10.29 -0.06
N GLU A 153 -17.21 10.74 -1.16
CA GLU A 153 -16.18 11.79 -1.17
C GLU A 153 -16.60 13.05 -0.41
N THR A 154 -17.85 13.49 -0.60
CA THR A 154 -18.38 14.72 0.01
C THR A 154 -18.70 14.57 1.49
N LEU A 155 -18.74 13.34 2.01
CA LEU A 155 -19.02 13.05 3.43
C LEU A 155 -17.76 13.05 4.30
N ILE A 156 -16.57 13.14 3.69
CA ILE A 156 -15.29 13.08 4.39
C ILE A 156 -14.94 14.47 4.93
N ASP A 157 -15.11 14.65 6.23
CA ASP A 157 -14.68 15.85 6.96
C ASP A 157 -13.18 15.78 7.30
N GLU A 158 -12.36 16.29 6.39
CA GLU A 158 -10.91 16.40 6.61
C GLU A 158 -10.55 17.43 7.70
N ALA A 159 -11.35 18.47 7.89
CA ALA A 159 -11.08 19.49 8.89
C ALA A 159 -11.16 18.90 10.31
N ALA A 160 -12.16 18.05 10.57
CA ALA A 160 -12.28 17.32 11.82
C ALA A 160 -11.10 16.37 12.07
N LEU A 161 -10.61 15.67 11.04
CA LEU A 161 -9.43 14.80 11.14
C LEU A 161 -8.16 15.58 11.45
N ARG A 162 -7.95 16.73 10.78
CA ARG A 162 -6.81 17.61 11.02
C ARG A 162 -6.84 18.20 12.43
N LYS A 163 -8.02 18.60 12.90
CA LYS A 163 -8.21 19.06 14.29
C LYS A 163 -7.90 17.96 15.29
N TYR A 164 -8.34 16.72 15.03
CA TYR A 164 -8.00 15.59 15.90
C TYR A 164 -6.49 15.31 15.97
N ALA A 165 -5.79 15.49 14.84
CA ALA A 165 -4.36 15.27 14.73
C ALA A 165 -3.50 16.54 14.94
N GLU A 166 -4.03 17.58 15.59
CA GLU A 166 -3.36 18.90 15.68
C GLU A 166 -2.02 18.88 16.43
N GLU A 167 -1.86 17.95 17.39
CA GLU A 167 -0.59 17.77 18.11
C GLU A 167 0.45 16.94 17.33
N ALA A 168 0.06 16.34 16.20
CA ALA A 168 0.99 15.64 15.34
C ALA A 168 2.00 16.61 14.75
N PHE A 169 3.23 16.14 14.52
CA PHE A 169 4.22 16.92 13.80
C PHE A 169 3.77 17.19 12.36
N ASP A 170 3.17 16.18 11.73
CA ASP A 170 2.59 16.28 10.39
C ASP A 170 1.46 15.25 10.20
N PHE A 171 0.44 15.60 9.42
CA PHE A 171 -0.73 14.75 9.15
C PHE A 171 -1.07 14.69 7.66
N HIS A 172 -1.05 13.47 7.13
CA HIS A 172 -1.30 13.16 5.72
C HIS A 172 -2.56 12.30 5.59
N LEU A 173 -3.59 12.86 4.95
CA LEU A 173 -4.77 12.08 4.55
C LEU A 173 -4.59 11.58 3.12
N VAL A 174 -4.50 10.26 2.95
CA VAL A 174 -4.43 9.61 1.64
C VAL A 174 -5.80 9.05 1.28
N ARG A 175 -6.41 9.64 0.26
CA ARG A 175 -7.72 9.25 -0.25
C ARG A 175 -7.58 8.21 -1.36
N ARG A 176 -8.25 7.06 -1.22
CA ARG A 176 -8.32 6.01 -2.24
C ARG A 176 -9.77 5.70 -2.59
N PRO A 177 -10.44 6.57 -3.36
CA PRO A 177 -11.79 6.30 -3.83
C PRO A 177 -11.79 5.07 -4.74
N ARG A 178 -12.65 4.11 -4.44
CA ARG A 178 -12.95 2.96 -5.29
C ARG A 178 -14.08 3.37 -6.22
N SER A 179 -13.78 3.44 -7.52
CA SER A 179 -14.83 3.32 -8.53
C SER A 179 -15.25 1.86 -8.55
N GLU A 180 -16.55 1.57 -8.49
CA GLU A 180 -16.99 0.29 -9.01
C GLU A 180 -16.47 0.20 -10.45
N SER A 181 -15.79 -0.90 -10.75
CA SER A 181 -15.38 -1.21 -12.09
C SER A 181 -16.63 -1.28 -12.93
N ARG A 182 -16.82 -0.30 -13.83
CA ARG A 182 -17.58 -0.52 -15.06
C ARG A 182 -17.14 -1.88 -15.58
N LEU A 183 -18.09 -2.78 -15.84
CA LEU A 183 -17.80 -4.12 -16.34
C LEU A 183 -16.70 -4.02 -17.40
N ARG A 184 -15.52 -4.58 -17.14
CA ARG A 184 -14.52 -4.71 -18.19
C ARG A 184 -15.00 -5.83 -19.09
N LEU A 185 -15.65 -5.45 -20.19
CA LEU A 185 -15.89 -6.37 -21.29
C LEU A 185 -14.55 -6.93 -21.75
N ALA A 186 -14.50 -8.23 -22.06
CA ALA A 186 -13.28 -8.84 -22.60
C ALA A 186 -12.86 -8.06 -23.87
N PRO A 187 -11.56 -7.85 -24.11
CA PRO A 187 -11.07 -7.08 -25.26
C PRO A 187 -11.59 -7.60 -26.62
N ASP A 188 -12.08 -8.84 -26.65
CA ASP A 188 -12.52 -9.54 -27.85
C ASP A 188 -14.05 -9.52 -28.04
N GLN A 189 -14.81 -8.89 -27.12
CA GLN A 189 -16.27 -8.76 -27.20
C GLN A 189 -16.66 -7.33 -27.60
N ALA A 190 -16.96 -7.12 -28.88
CA ALA A 190 -17.63 -5.91 -29.31
C ALA A 190 -19.08 -5.91 -28.78
N VAL A 191 -19.48 -4.86 -28.07
CA VAL A 191 -20.86 -4.69 -27.56
C VAL A 191 -21.89 -4.82 -28.68
N SER A 192 -21.51 -4.45 -29.91
CA SER A 192 -22.34 -4.50 -31.11
C SER A 192 -22.63 -5.91 -31.64
N THR A 193 -21.94 -6.95 -31.18
CA THR A 193 -22.16 -8.34 -31.64
C THR A 193 -22.94 -9.19 -30.65
N LEU A 194 -23.30 -8.63 -29.48
CA LEU A 194 -24.03 -9.37 -28.46
C LEU A 194 -25.54 -9.20 -28.64
N PRO A 195 -26.33 -10.28 -28.52
CA PRO A 195 -27.78 -10.20 -28.51
C PRO A 195 -28.29 -9.27 -27.41
N PRO A 196 -29.41 -8.54 -27.62
CA PRO A 196 -29.95 -7.59 -26.63
C PRO A 196 -30.17 -8.19 -25.23
N LEU A 197 -30.54 -9.47 -25.14
CA LEU A 197 -30.72 -10.19 -23.87
C LEU A 197 -29.40 -10.45 -23.13
N GLU A 198 -28.30 -10.68 -23.86
CA GLU A 198 -26.99 -10.83 -23.26
C GLU A 198 -26.45 -9.49 -22.75
N LEU A 199 -26.70 -8.41 -23.50
CA LEU A 199 -26.39 -7.04 -23.06
C LEU A 199 -27.15 -6.68 -21.79
N LEU A 200 -28.45 -7.02 -21.72
CA LEU A 200 -29.26 -6.82 -20.52
C LEU A 200 -28.72 -7.64 -19.33
N GLY A 201 -28.28 -8.88 -19.57
CA GLY A 201 -27.64 -9.71 -18.56
C GLY A 201 -26.31 -9.13 -18.04
N LEU A 202 -25.49 -8.54 -18.92
CA LEU A 202 -24.26 -7.83 -18.53
C LEU A 202 -24.58 -6.57 -17.72
N TYR A 203 -25.65 -5.86 -18.08
CA TYR A 203 -26.15 -4.71 -17.33
C TYR A 203 -26.60 -5.10 -15.91
N TRP A 204 -27.33 -6.20 -15.74
CA TRP A 204 -27.69 -6.70 -14.40
C TRP A 204 -26.46 -7.02 -13.53
N LYS A 205 -25.40 -7.54 -14.14
CA LYS A 205 -24.12 -7.79 -13.43
C LYS A 205 -23.44 -6.50 -12.97
N THR A 206 -23.64 -5.37 -13.66
CA THR A 206 -23.16 -4.06 -13.17
C THR A 206 -24.00 -3.49 -12.05
N TYR A 207 -25.31 -3.81 -12.01
CA TYR A 207 -26.24 -3.24 -11.04
C TYR A 207 -26.35 -4.05 -9.73
N ASN A 208 -25.58 -5.14 -9.62
CA ASN A 208 -25.39 -5.95 -8.40
C ASN A 208 -26.70 -6.33 -7.67
N GLN A 209 -27.78 -6.59 -8.43
CA GLN A 209 -29.02 -7.12 -7.88
C GLN A 209 -28.94 -8.65 -7.81
N GLU A 210 -28.64 -9.19 -6.64
CA GLU A 210 -28.89 -10.59 -6.26
C GLU A 210 -30.37 -10.83 -5.90
N ASN A 211 -31.31 -10.06 -6.47
CA ASN A 211 -32.72 -10.22 -6.18
C ASN A 211 -33.36 -11.19 -7.18
N GLY A 212 -34.20 -12.11 -6.68
CA GLY A 212 -34.90 -13.15 -7.45
C GLY A 212 -35.79 -12.64 -8.60
N GLU A 213 -35.92 -11.33 -8.77
CA GLU A 213 -36.69 -10.65 -9.82
C GLU A 213 -35.96 -10.60 -11.16
N VAL A 214 -34.64 -10.84 -11.22
CA VAL A 214 -33.87 -10.81 -12.48
C VAL A 214 -34.42 -11.82 -13.50
N ALA A 215 -34.91 -12.97 -13.04
CA ALA A 215 -35.53 -13.97 -13.91
C ALA A 215 -36.85 -13.49 -14.51
N GLU A 216 -37.69 -12.83 -13.70
CA GLU A 216 -38.99 -12.29 -14.14
C GLU A 216 -38.81 -11.10 -15.09
N LEU A 217 -37.88 -10.19 -14.78
CA LEU A 217 -37.55 -9.05 -15.64
C LEU A 217 -36.98 -9.50 -17.00
N ASN A 218 -36.14 -10.54 -17.00
CA ASN A 218 -35.65 -11.12 -18.26
C ASN A 218 -36.77 -11.82 -19.06
N ALA A 219 -37.74 -12.45 -18.39
CA ALA A 219 -38.90 -13.04 -19.06
C ALA A 219 -39.78 -11.97 -19.72
N LEU A 220 -40.02 -10.86 -19.02
CA LEU A 220 -40.77 -9.72 -19.56
C LEU A 220 -40.02 -9.06 -20.73
N ALA A 221 -38.70 -8.86 -20.60
CA ALA A 221 -37.87 -8.31 -21.68
C ALA A 221 -37.94 -9.17 -22.95
N ARG A 222 -37.93 -10.52 -22.83
CA ARG A 222 -38.11 -11.43 -23.98
C ARG A 222 -39.45 -11.22 -24.67
N GLN A 223 -40.53 -11.08 -23.92
CA GLN A 223 -41.87 -10.88 -24.49
C GLN A 223 -41.96 -9.56 -25.26
N ILE A 224 -41.39 -8.49 -24.71
CA ILE A 224 -41.38 -7.17 -25.36
C ILE A 224 -40.54 -7.21 -26.65
N MET A 225 -39.38 -7.85 -26.62
CA MET A 225 -38.50 -7.95 -27.79
C MET A 225 -39.13 -8.80 -28.91
N GLN A 226 -39.77 -9.94 -28.58
CA GLN A 226 -40.50 -10.75 -29.55
C GLN A 226 -41.69 -10.01 -30.17
N ALA A 227 -42.43 -9.24 -29.36
CA ALA A 227 -43.54 -8.43 -29.85
C ALA A 227 -43.07 -7.30 -30.79
N ALA A 228 -41.86 -6.77 -30.59
CA ALA A 228 -41.27 -5.77 -31.48
C ALA A 228 -40.84 -6.37 -32.82
N GLU A 229 -40.17 -7.53 -32.80
CA GLU A 229 -39.75 -8.24 -34.03
C GLU A 229 -40.95 -8.65 -34.90
N ASN A 230 -42.03 -9.15 -34.30
CA ASN A 230 -43.23 -9.54 -35.04
C ASN A 230 -43.97 -8.33 -35.68
N ASN A 231 -43.91 -7.14 -35.07
CA ASN A 231 -44.53 -5.93 -35.63
C ASN A 231 -43.72 -5.33 -36.79
N GLU A 232 -42.41 -5.58 -36.85
CA GLU A 232 -41.55 -5.19 -37.97
C GLU A 232 -41.76 -6.08 -39.20
N GLU A 233 -42.10 -7.37 -39.02
CA GLU A 233 -42.41 -8.28 -40.13
C GLU A 233 -43.80 -8.04 -40.77
N GLU A 234 -44.78 -7.53 -40.01
CA GLU A 234 -46.12 -7.21 -40.56
C GLU A 234 -46.18 -5.86 -41.31
N THR A 235 -45.15 -5.03 -41.21
CA THR A 235 -45.09 -3.69 -41.84
C THR A 235 -44.06 -3.58 -42.98
N GLY A 236 -43.40 -4.69 -43.34
CA GLY A 236 -42.42 -4.81 -44.43
C GLY A 236 -42.99 -5.22 -45.77
#